data_AF-A0A913XJ52-F1
#
_entry.id   AF-A0A913XJ52-F1
#
_cell.length_a   1.000
_cell.length_b   1.000
_cell.length_c   1.000
_cell.angle_alpha   90.00
_cell.angle_beta   90.00
_cell.angle_gamma   90.00
#
_symmetry.space_group_name_H-M   'P 1'
#
loop_
_entity.id
_entity.type
_entity.pdbx_description
1 polymer ?
#
loop_
_entity_poly.entity_id
_entity_poly.type
_entity_poly.pdbx_seq_one_letter_code
_entity_poly.pdbx_strand_id
1 'polypeptide(L)'
;MPWYQLKMGCPVANCENQQKLLSWVCSEDQDDMFVCEQGRLSCRTKAHDDSIINWKFDCGSRDGPHRNIHFHSPDFAGFAHAIAIGVPLLSEAGAKWLSTLMTNIEKQFKPDA
;
A
#
# COMPACT_ATOMS: atom_id res chain seq x y z
N MET A 1 15.22 -9.32 6.37
CA MET A 1 13.89 -9.30 5.74
C MET A 1 13.92 -8.26 4.64
N PRO A 2 13.61 -8.60 3.39
CA PRO A 2 13.67 -7.65 2.30
C PRO A 2 12.50 -6.67 2.35
N TRP A 3 12.82 -5.40 2.12
CA TRP A 3 11.89 -4.31 1.93
C TRP A 3 11.97 -3.83 0.49
N TYR A 4 10.84 -3.65 -0.16
CA TYR A 4 10.77 -3.20 -1.55
C TYR A 4 10.07 -1.86 -1.64
N GLN A 5 10.52 -0.98 -2.53
CA GLN A 5 9.86 0.32 -2.73
C GLN A 5 8.41 0.09 -3.15
N LEU A 6 7.48 0.75 -2.46
CA LEU A 6 6.05 0.61 -2.69
C LEU A 6 5.66 1.31 -3.99
N LYS A 7 5.45 0.52 -5.04
CA LYS A 7 4.91 0.98 -6.32
C LYS A 7 3.63 0.25 -6.65
N MET A 8 2.51 0.95 -6.56
CA MET A 8 1.18 0.37 -6.77
C MET A 8 0.15 1.46 -7.09
N GLY A 9 -1.03 1.05 -7.56
CA GLY A 9 -2.18 1.93 -7.68
C GLY A 9 -2.73 2.38 -6.33
N CYS A 10 -3.73 3.26 -6.35
CA CYS A 10 -4.41 3.66 -5.12
C CYS A 10 -5.02 2.44 -4.42
N PRO A 11 -4.74 2.20 -3.12
CA PRO A 11 -5.23 1.03 -2.41
C PRO A 11 -6.66 1.20 -1.84
N VAL A 12 -7.39 2.22 -2.31
CA VAL A 12 -8.78 2.51 -1.93
C VAL A 12 -9.70 2.05 -3.04
N ALA A 13 -10.70 1.22 -2.72
CA ALA A 13 -11.70 0.73 -3.65
C ALA A 13 -12.41 1.87 -4.40
N ASN A 14 -12.64 1.67 -5.70
CA ASN A 14 -13.34 2.62 -6.58
C ASN A 14 -12.63 3.98 -6.79
N CYS A 15 -11.32 4.05 -6.53
CA CYS A 15 -10.52 5.23 -6.86
C CYS A 15 -10.07 5.21 -8.34
N GLU A 16 -10.15 6.34 -9.04
CA GLU A 16 -9.67 6.49 -10.42
C GLU A 16 -8.17 6.20 -10.60
N ASN A 17 -7.38 6.35 -9.53
CA ASN A 17 -5.95 6.13 -9.55
C ASN A 17 -5.56 4.68 -9.20
N GLN A 18 -6.53 3.75 -9.11
CA GLN A 18 -6.24 2.31 -8.94
C GLN A 18 -5.45 1.71 -10.11
N GLN A 19 -5.60 2.27 -11.31
CA GLN A 19 -4.97 1.75 -12.53
C GLN A 19 -3.62 2.40 -12.84
N LYS A 20 -3.20 3.42 -12.08
CA LYS A 20 -1.95 4.13 -12.30
C LYS A 20 -0.89 3.60 -11.34
N LEU A 21 0.25 3.17 -11.84
CA LEU A 21 1.38 2.80 -10.99
C LEU A 21 1.99 4.08 -10.39
N LEU A 22 1.85 4.26 -9.07
CA LEU A 22 2.37 5.43 -8.35
C LEU A 22 3.50 5.00 -7.42
N SER A 23 4.53 5.85 -7.30
CA SER A 23 5.49 5.78 -6.19
C SER A 23 4.89 6.48 -4.98
N TRP A 24 4.86 5.79 -3.84
CA TRP A 24 4.29 6.31 -2.61
C TRP A 24 5.39 6.87 -1.70
N VAL A 25 5.10 8.03 -1.08
CA VAL A 25 5.98 8.68 -0.11
C VAL A 25 5.25 8.85 1.22
N CYS A 26 6.00 8.85 2.34
CA CYS A 26 5.42 9.06 3.65
C CYS A 26 4.99 10.53 3.81
N SER A 27 3.81 10.75 4.38
CA SER A 27 3.28 12.11 4.58
C SER A 27 4.12 12.94 5.55
N GLU A 28 4.80 12.30 6.49
CA GLU A 28 5.52 12.99 7.57
C GLU A 28 6.91 13.49 7.16
N ASP A 29 7.65 12.69 6.38
CA ASP A 29 9.03 13.01 5.98
C ASP A 29 9.25 13.10 4.47
N GLN A 30 8.22 12.82 3.66
CA GLN A 30 8.26 12.83 2.20
C GLN A 30 9.26 11.82 1.60
N ASP A 31 9.72 10.86 2.39
CA ASP A 31 10.64 9.80 1.96
C ASP A 31 9.88 8.66 1.29
N ASP A 32 10.58 7.88 0.47
CA ASP A 32 10.03 6.72 -0.22
C ASP A 32 9.43 5.72 0.78
N MET A 33 8.23 5.24 0.49
CA MET A 33 7.61 4.16 1.24
C MET A 33 8.09 2.80 0.74
N PHE A 34 8.30 1.88 1.67
CA PHE A 34 8.70 0.52 1.41
C PHE A 34 7.70 -0.46 2.02
N VAL A 35 7.58 -1.65 1.46
CA VAL A 35 6.72 -2.75 1.93
C VAL A 35 7.52 -4.03 2.14
N CYS A 36 7.18 -4.79 3.18
CA CYS A 36 7.74 -6.12 3.44
C CYS A 36 6.64 -7.20 3.49
N GLU A 37 7.01 -8.47 3.35
CA GLU A 37 6.07 -9.61 3.34
C GLU A 37 5.24 -9.78 4.62
N GLN A 38 5.58 -9.09 5.71
CA GLN A 38 4.78 -9.07 6.94
C GLN A 38 3.54 -8.16 6.85
N GLY A 39 3.33 -7.49 5.71
CA GLY A 39 2.22 -6.55 5.54
C GLY A 39 2.46 -5.23 6.29
N ARG A 40 3.71 -4.79 6.39
CA ARG A 40 4.09 -3.53 7.03
C ARG A 40 4.61 -2.55 5.99
N LEU A 41 4.41 -1.27 6.24
CA LEU A 41 5.01 -0.19 5.48
C LEU A 41 6.03 0.54 6.33
N SER A 42 7.09 1.02 5.70
CA SER A 42 8.11 1.82 6.36
C SER A 42 8.67 2.94 5.49
N CYS A 43 9.07 4.04 6.10
CA CYS A 43 9.95 5.06 5.51
C CYS A 43 11.30 5.10 6.24
N ARG A 44 12.38 5.43 5.54
CA ARG A 44 13.74 5.29 6.10
C ARG A 44 14.13 6.46 6.99
N THR A 45 13.64 7.66 6.67
CA THR A 45 14.11 8.91 7.27
C THR A 45 13.63 9.10 8.71
N LYS A 46 12.36 8.82 9.01
CA LYS A 46 11.82 8.89 10.38
C LYS A 46 11.61 7.54 11.07
N ALA A 47 11.97 6.45 10.40
CA ALA A 47 11.75 5.10 10.89
C ALA A 47 10.29 4.82 11.27
N HIS A 48 9.33 5.44 10.56
CA HIS A 48 7.93 5.05 10.69
C HIS A 48 7.80 3.65 10.12
N ASP A 49 7.25 2.74 10.91
CA ASP A 49 7.05 1.35 10.56
C ASP A 49 5.78 0.88 11.25
N ASP A 50 4.75 0.56 10.46
CA ASP A 50 3.49 0.05 11.00
C ASP A 50 2.75 -0.86 10.00
N SER A 51 1.78 -1.60 10.51
CA SER A 51 0.85 -2.44 9.74
C SER A 51 0.09 -1.60 8.72
N ILE A 52 -0.07 -2.11 7.49
CA ILE A 52 -0.72 -1.41 6.36
C ILE A 52 -2.08 -0.78 6.74
N ILE A 53 -2.89 -1.46 7.56
CA ILE A 53 -4.20 -0.96 7.99
C ILE A 53 -4.15 0.37 8.76
N ASN A 54 -3.01 0.68 9.40
CA ASN A 54 -2.82 1.91 10.16
C ASN A 54 -2.36 3.09 9.28
N TRP A 55 -1.96 2.82 8.04
CA TRP A 55 -1.52 3.86 7.10
C TRP A 55 -2.70 4.52 6.39
N LYS A 56 -2.47 5.74 5.92
CA LYS A 56 -3.40 6.46 5.06
C LYS A 56 -2.69 6.95 3.81
N PHE A 57 -3.39 6.94 2.69
CA PHE A 57 -2.85 7.24 1.37
C PHE A 57 -3.52 8.48 0.78
N ASP A 58 -2.74 9.37 0.21
CA ASP A 58 -3.26 10.48 -0.60
C ASP A 58 -3.51 10.00 -2.03
N CYS A 59 -4.78 9.81 -2.35
CA CYS A 59 -5.18 9.33 -3.66
C CYS A 59 -4.99 10.36 -4.78
N GLY A 60 -4.62 11.61 -4.47
CA GLY A 60 -4.33 12.68 -5.45
C GLY A 60 -5.54 13.22 -6.21
N SER A 61 -6.73 12.64 -6.02
CA SER A 61 -7.96 13.10 -6.68
C SER A 61 -8.58 14.27 -5.91
N ARG A 62 -8.48 15.47 -6.48
CA ARG A 62 -9.16 16.69 -5.96
C ARG A 62 -10.58 16.85 -6.47
N ASP A 63 -11.02 16.00 -7.41
CA ASP A 63 -12.32 16.10 -8.08
C ASP A 63 -13.18 14.84 -7.97
N GLY A 64 -12.63 13.72 -7.48
CA GLY A 64 -13.33 12.45 -7.30
C GLY A 64 -14.15 12.36 -5.99
N PRO A 65 -14.67 11.17 -5.64
CA PRO A 65 -15.52 10.92 -4.46
C PRO A 65 -14.85 11.20 -3.10
N HIS A 66 -13.62 11.71 -3.11
CA HIS A 66 -12.70 11.87 -1.99
C HIS A 66 -12.31 13.32 -1.70
N ARG A 67 -12.99 14.29 -2.34
CA ARG A 67 -12.71 15.75 -2.37
C ARG A 67 -12.34 16.45 -1.05
N ASN A 68 -12.75 15.93 0.11
CA ASN A 68 -12.63 16.61 1.42
C ASN A 68 -11.74 15.88 2.44
N ILE A 69 -11.14 14.74 2.09
CA ILE A 69 -10.28 13.97 2.98
C ILE A 69 -8.99 13.65 2.21
N HIS A 70 -7.89 14.36 2.51
CA HIS A 70 -6.64 14.15 1.78
C HIS A 70 -6.06 12.74 1.96
N PHE A 71 -6.36 12.06 3.06
CA PHE A 71 -5.73 10.80 3.42
C PHE A 71 -6.76 9.72 3.76
N HIS A 72 -6.77 8.64 2.99
CA HIS A 72 -7.72 7.55 3.14
C HIS A 72 -7.05 6.28 3.65
N SER A 73 -7.72 5.61 4.59
CA SER A 73 -7.32 4.27 4.99
C SER A 73 -7.52 3.30 3.80
N PRO A 74 -6.56 2.39 3.57
CA PRO A 74 -6.73 1.34 2.58
C PRO A 74 -7.86 0.39 3.01
N ASP A 75 -8.41 -0.35 2.05
CA ASP A 75 -9.25 -1.51 2.30
C ASP A 75 -8.62 -2.76 1.65
N PHE A 76 -9.02 -3.95 2.12
CA PHE A 76 -8.43 -5.20 1.65
C PHE A 76 -8.56 -5.37 0.13
N ALA A 77 -9.73 -5.05 -0.45
CA ALA A 77 -9.96 -5.26 -1.88
C ALA A 77 -9.14 -4.28 -2.73
N GLY A 78 -9.12 -3.00 -2.34
CA GLY A 78 -8.32 -1.97 -2.99
C GLY A 78 -6.82 -2.26 -2.92
N PHE A 79 -6.31 -2.66 -1.75
CA PHE A 79 -4.90 -2.99 -1.57
C PHE A 79 -4.52 -4.27 -2.33
N ALA A 80 -5.35 -5.32 -2.27
CA ALA A 80 -5.12 -6.56 -3.01
C ALA A 80 -5.03 -6.32 -4.52
N HIS A 81 -5.93 -5.50 -5.07
CA HIS A 81 -5.92 -5.10 -6.47
C HIS A 81 -4.65 -4.32 -6.82
N ALA A 82 -4.29 -3.34 -6.00
CA ALA A 82 -3.11 -2.50 -6.21
C ALA A 82 -1.80 -3.31 -6.21
N ILE A 83 -1.67 -4.27 -5.30
CA ILE A 83 -0.51 -5.16 -5.19
C ILE A 83 -0.45 -6.18 -6.33
N ALA A 84 -1.59 -6.75 -6.73
CA ALA A 84 -1.66 -7.69 -7.84
C ALA A 84 -1.17 -7.07 -9.16
N ILE A 85 -1.37 -5.76 -9.34
CA ILE A 85 -0.86 -5.00 -10.47
C ILE A 85 0.59 -4.56 -10.24
N GLY A 86 0.89 -4.01 -9.06
CA GLY A 86 2.14 -3.30 -8.81
C GLY A 86 3.34 -4.17 -8.48
N VAL A 87 3.18 -5.17 -7.61
CA VAL A 87 4.31 -5.94 -7.06
C VAL A 87 4.96 -6.89 -8.07
N PRO A 88 4.23 -7.60 -8.94
CA PRO A 88 4.87 -8.42 -9.98
C PRO A 88 5.75 -7.62 -10.94
N LEU A 89 5.45 -6.33 -11.14
CA LEU A 89 6.27 -5.42 -11.96
C LEU A 89 7.60 -5.05 -11.32
N LEU A 90 7.79 -5.34 -10.03
CA LEU A 90 9.03 -5.04 -9.33
C LEU A 90 10.14 -6.04 -9.63
N SER A 91 9.88 -7.19 -10.28
CA SER A 91 10.88 -8.26 -10.57
C SER A 91 11.68 -8.80 -9.36
N GLU A 92 11.54 -8.19 -8.19
CA GLU A 92 12.34 -8.39 -6.99
C GLU A 92 11.60 -9.20 -5.92
N ALA A 93 10.26 -9.21 -5.98
CA ALA A 93 9.39 -9.95 -5.06
C ALA A 93 8.82 -11.21 -5.74
N GLY A 94 9.42 -12.37 -5.49
CA GLY A 94 8.95 -13.64 -6.04
C GLY A 94 7.54 -14.03 -5.54
N ALA A 95 6.89 -14.98 -6.23
CA ALA A 95 5.50 -15.40 -5.94
C ALA A 95 5.26 -15.85 -4.48
N LYS A 96 6.26 -16.47 -3.85
CA LYS A 96 6.20 -16.87 -2.44
C LYS A 96 6.08 -15.65 -1.51
N TRP A 97 6.91 -14.64 -1.74
CA TRP A 97 6.90 -13.41 -0.96
C TRP A 97 5.55 -12.70 -1.08
N LEU A 98 5.02 -12.62 -2.32
CA LEU A 98 3.72 -12.00 -2.59
C LEU A 98 2.57 -12.75 -1.88
N SER A 99 2.60 -14.09 -1.90
CA SER A 99 1.58 -14.90 -1.22
C SER A 99 1.61 -14.70 0.30
N THR A 100 2.81 -14.63 0.89
CA THR A 100 3.01 -14.29 2.30
C THR A 100 2.48 -12.90 2.63
N LEU A 101 2.80 -11.90 1.79
CA LEU A 101 2.31 -10.53 1.93
C LEU A 101 0.78 -10.51 1.98
N MET A 102 0.12 -11.11 0.98
CA MET A 102 -1.34 -11.12 0.89
C MET A 102 -2.00 -11.79 2.10
N THR A 103 -1.42 -12.88 2.59
CA THR A 103 -1.90 -13.60 3.79
C THR A 103 -1.81 -12.72 5.04
N ASN A 104 -0.70 -11.98 5.21
CA ASN A 104 -0.53 -11.11 6.37
C ASN A 104 -1.39 -9.86 6.29
N ILE A 105 -1.62 -9.32 5.09
CA ILE A 105 -2.55 -8.22 4.88
C ILE A 105 -3.98 -8.66 5.21
N GLU A 106 -4.42 -9.84 4.73
CA GLU A 106 -5.76 -10.33 5.03
C GLU A 106 -6.02 -10.42 6.53
N LYS A 107 -5.07 -10.93 7.31
CA LYS A 107 -5.16 -10.98 8.78
C LYS A 107 -5.31 -9.62 9.44
N GLN A 108 -4.75 -8.55 8.85
CA GLN A 108 -4.89 -7.20 9.41
C GLN A 108 -6.33 -6.67 9.24
N PHE A 109 -6.95 -6.94 8.10
CA PHE A 109 -8.32 -6.48 7.80
C PHE A 109 -9.40 -7.43 8.29
N LYS A 110 -9.06 -8.71 8.49
CA LYS A 110 -9.95 -9.78 8.94
C LYS A 110 -9.24 -10.62 10.01
N PRO A 111 -9.10 -10.10 11.24
CA PRO A 111 -8.39 -10.82 12.31
C PRO A 111 -9.06 -12.13 12.74
N ASP A 112 -10.35 -12.31 12.43
CA ASP A 112 -11.17 -13.47 12.82
C ASP A 112 -11.48 -14.46 11.67
N ALA A 113 -10.83 -14.31 10.51
CA ALA A 113 -11.07 -15.15 9.31
C ALA A 113 -10.16 -16.38 9.22
#